data_AF-A0A5V9MG64-F1
#
_entry.id   AF-A0A5V9MG64-F1
#
_cell.length_a   1.000
_cell.length_b   1.000
_cell.length_c   1.000
_cell.angle_alpha   90.00
_cell.angle_beta   90.00
_cell.angle_gamma   90.00
#
_symmetry.space_group_name_H-M   'P 1'
#
loop_
_entity.id
_entity.type
_entity.pdbx_description
1 polymer ?
#
loop_
_entity_poly.entity_id
_entity_poly.type
_entity_poly.pdbx_seq_one_letter_code
_entity_poly.pdbx_strand_id
1 'polypeptide(L)'
;MSEYYYSFKEKGFFWQPDTESDNSPDDLIPLTDEYYRELMQGQVDGKYIEHRKGGPVLVEHREYTPEELVAQAEARKAELLAEAESVIAPLARAVKLKIATDEEIKRLEAWELYSVMVNRVDTANPDWPEKPAQI
;
A
#
# COMPACT_ATOMS: atom_id res chain seq x y z
N MET A 1 2.98 24.54 31.37
CA MET A 1 2.90 23.08 31.19
C MET A 1 2.10 22.86 29.93
N SER A 2 2.46 21.88 29.10
CA SER A 2 1.68 21.55 27.91
C SER A 2 0.31 20.98 28.30
N GLU A 3 -0.77 21.43 27.65
CA GLU A 3 -2.10 20.84 27.87
C GLU A 3 -2.33 19.61 26.98
N TYR A 4 -1.61 19.50 25.88
CA TYR A 4 -1.73 18.41 24.91
C TYR A 4 -0.46 17.58 24.85
N TYR A 5 -0.66 16.27 24.72
CA TYR A 5 0.39 15.28 24.56
C TYR A 5 0.04 14.37 23.40
N TYR A 6 1.07 13.74 22.83
CA TYR A 6 0.93 12.80 21.75
C TYR A 6 1.57 11.46 22.14
N SER A 7 0.89 10.36 21.81
CA SER A 7 1.45 9.01 21.89
C SER A 7 1.59 8.44 20.49
N PHE A 8 2.77 7.92 20.17
CA PHE A 8 3.00 7.19 18.93
C PHE A 8 2.42 5.77 19.01
N LYS A 9 2.48 5.12 20.18
CA LYS A 9 1.90 3.81 20.43
C LYS A 9 0.39 3.81 20.21
N GLU A 10 -0.31 4.79 20.78
CA GLU A 10 -1.76 4.95 20.66
C GLU A 10 -2.18 5.69 19.38
N LYS A 11 -1.21 6.25 18.64
CA LYS A 11 -1.43 7.10 17.46
C LYS A 11 -2.49 8.18 17.77
N GLY A 12 -2.34 8.85 18.91
CA GLY A 12 -3.40 9.66 19.49
C GLY A 12 -2.91 10.88 20.25
N PHE A 13 -3.85 11.81 20.46
CA PHE A 13 -3.65 13.03 21.24
C PHE A 13 -4.37 12.91 22.59
N PHE A 14 -3.71 13.38 23.65
CA PHE A 14 -4.19 13.31 25.02
C PHE A 14 -4.23 14.72 25.60
N TRP A 15 -5.37 15.13 26.14
CA TRP A 15 -5.53 16.39 26.85
C TRP A 15 -5.36 16.15 28.34
N GLN A 16 -4.41 16.86 28.95
CA GLN A 16 -4.06 16.80 30.37
C GLN A 16 -4.03 15.35 30.91
N PRO A 17 -3.21 14.45 30.32
CA PRO A 17 -3.12 13.07 30.80
C PRO A 17 -2.58 13.04 32.22
N ASP A 18 -3.11 12.14 33.04
CA ASP A 18 -2.57 11.85 34.36
C ASP A 18 -1.30 11.02 34.22
N THR A 19 -0.15 11.68 34.12
CA THR A 19 1.14 11.04 33.90
C THR A 19 1.64 10.19 35.07
N GLU A 20 0.96 10.26 36.24
CA GLU A 20 1.31 9.47 37.43
C GLU A 20 0.47 8.17 37.53
N SER A 21 -0.53 8.00 36.66
CA SER A 21 -1.37 6.82 36.59
C SER A 21 -0.77 5.73 35.68
N ASP A 22 -0.84 4.47 36.12
CA ASP A 22 -0.43 3.27 35.36
C ASP A 22 -1.18 3.10 34.02
N ASN A 23 -2.28 3.82 33.81
CA ASN A 23 -3.08 3.77 32.58
C ASN A 23 -2.63 4.76 31.49
N SER A 24 -1.67 5.63 31.77
CA SER A 24 -1.17 6.60 30.78
C SER A 24 -0.12 5.97 29.88
N PRO A 25 -0.07 6.33 28.58
CA PRO A 25 1.01 5.90 27.71
C PRO A 25 2.37 6.37 28.25
N ASP A 26 3.35 5.48 28.22
CA ASP A 26 4.73 5.77 28.64
C ASP A 26 5.53 6.58 27.59
N ASP A 27 4.96 6.79 26.40
CA ASP A 27 5.56 7.48 25.26
C ASP A 27 4.95 8.86 24.99
N LEU A 28 4.33 9.48 26.00
CA LEU A 28 3.72 10.81 25.87
C LEU A 28 4.76 11.89 25.57
N ILE A 29 4.60 12.53 24.42
CA ILE A 29 5.41 13.68 23.97
C ILE A 29 4.58 14.94 24.19
N PRO A 30 5.05 15.94 24.98
CA PRO A 30 4.33 17.20 25.15
C PRO A 30 4.27 17.99 23.83
N LEU A 31 3.11 18.54 23.53
CA LEU A 31 2.89 19.46 22.41
C LEU A 31 2.62 20.86 22.94
N THR A 32 2.94 21.88 22.15
CA THR A 32 2.42 23.23 22.43
C THR A 32 0.98 23.33 21.94
N ASP A 33 0.17 24.15 22.59
CA ASP A 33 -1.22 24.38 22.18
C ASP A 33 -1.30 24.93 20.74
N GLU A 34 -0.33 25.76 20.36
CA GLU A 34 -0.18 26.27 18.99
C GLU A 34 0.06 25.13 17.99
N TYR A 35 0.99 24.23 18.29
CA TYR A 35 1.29 23.10 17.40
C TYR A 35 0.12 22.12 17.31
N TYR A 36 -0.56 21.83 18.43
CA TYR A 36 -1.79 21.04 18.40
C TYR A 36 -2.86 21.68 17.51
N ARG A 37 -3.08 23.00 17.63
CA ARG A 37 -4.04 23.72 16.78
C ARG A 37 -3.64 23.73 15.31
N GLU A 38 -2.35 23.86 15.01
CA GLU A 38 -1.83 23.76 13.65
C GLU A 38 -2.15 22.39 13.04
N LEU A 39 -1.90 21.30 13.79
CA LEU A 39 -2.24 19.94 13.37
C LEU A 39 -3.74 19.79 13.09
N MET A 40 -4.60 20.30 13.99
CA MET A 40 -6.06 20.24 13.81
C MET A 40 -6.52 21.07 12.60
N GLN A 41 -5.96 22.28 12.41
CA GLN A 41 -6.27 23.13 11.27
C GLN A 41 -5.81 22.49 9.96
N GLY A 42 -4.63 21.86 9.94
CA GLY A 42 -4.14 21.12 8.79
C GLY A 42 -5.10 20.01 8.36
N GLN A 43 -5.75 19.30 9.30
CA GLN A 43 -6.79 18.34 8.96
C GLN A 43 -8.03 18.97 8.32
N VAL A 44 -8.44 20.15 8.79
CA VAL A 44 -9.52 20.92 8.16
C VAL A 44 -9.13 21.36 6.74
N ASP A 45 -7.86 21.68 6.52
CA ASP A 45 -7.29 22.06 5.23
C ASP A 45 -7.00 20.85 4.31
N GLY A 46 -7.41 19.63 4.70
CA GLY A 46 -7.28 18.40 3.90
C GLY A 46 -5.93 17.69 4.02
N LYS A 47 -5.06 18.11 4.94
CA LYS A 47 -3.81 17.42 5.27
C LYS A 47 -4.05 16.30 6.26
N TYR A 48 -3.11 15.37 6.33
CA TYR A 48 -3.16 14.23 7.23
C TYR A 48 -2.09 14.38 8.30
N ILE A 49 -2.39 13.87 9.49
CA ILE A 49 -1.39 13.77 10.56
C ILE A 49 -0.68 12.43 10.39
N GLU A 50 0.57 12.46 9.95
CA GLU A 50 1.43 11.29 9.97
C GLU A 50 1.95 11.08 11.39
N HIS A 51 1.65 9.90 11.94
CA HIS A 51 2.07 9.49 13.26
C HIS A 51 3.51 8.98 13.22
N ARG A 52 4.47 9.71 13.79
CA ARG A 52 5.88 9.30 13.87
C ARG A 52 6.35 9.20 15.32
N LYS A 53 7.44 8.46 15.55
CA LYS A 53 8.07 8.33 16.88
C LYS A 53 8.54 9.69 17.45
N GLY A 54 8.92 10.61 16.58
CA GLY A 54 9.35 11.97 16.98
C GLY A 54 8.20 12.97 17.17
N GLY A 55 6.96 12.51 17.08
CA GLY A 55 5.77 13.35 17.13
C GLY A 55 4.95 13.31 15.84
N PRO A 56 3.73 13.85 15.89
CA PRO A 56 2.84 13.95 14.74
C PRO A 56 3.38 15.00 13.77
N VAL A 57 3.25 14.77 12.46
CA VAL A 57 3.65 15.73 11.41
C VAL A 57 2.52 15.87 10.41
N LEU A 58 2.19 17.10 10.00
CA LEU A 58 1.27 17.31 8.89
C LEU A 58 1.92 16.93 7.57
N VAL A 59 1.24 16.08 6.83
CA VAL A 59 1.63 15.69 5.47
C VAL A 59 0.47 15.91 4.52
N GLU A 60 0.78 16.31 3.31
CA GLU A 60 -0.19 16.31 2.22
C GLU A 60 -0.36 14.86 1.74
N HIS A 61 -1.60 14.41 1.63
CA HIS A 61 -1.87 13.22 0.83
C HIS A 61 -1.96 13.67 -0.62
N ARG A 62 -1.11 13.12 -1.48
CA ARG A 62 -1.20 13.41 -2.91
C ARG A 62 -2.46 12.74 -3.43
N GLU A 63 -3.48 13.53 -3.72
CA GLU A 63 -4.59 13.09 -4.56
C GLU A 63 -4.06 12.95 -5.99
N TYR A 64 -4.00 11.73 -6.49
CA TYR A 64 -3.65 11.47 -7.88
C TYR A 64 -4.83 11.86 -8.77
N THR A 65 -4.53 12.49 -9.91
CA THR A 65 -5.59 12.72 -10.91
C THR A 65 -6.04 11.38 -11.51
N PRO A 66 -7.25 11.30 -12.10
CA PRO A 66 -7.68 10.10 -12.80
C PRO A 66 -6.65 9.61 -13.83
N GLU A 67 -6.02 10.53 -14.58
CA GLU A 67 -4.99 10.20 -15.57
C GLU A 67 -3.74 9.58 -14.93
N GLU A 68 -3.33 10.08 -13.76
CA GLU A 68 -2.20 9.52 -13.02
C GLU A 68 -2.51 8.14 -12.44
N LEU A 69 -3.75 7.90 -12.01
CA LEU A 69 -4.21 6.58 -11.57
C LEU A 69 -4.23 5.59 -12.74
N VAL A 70 -4.73 6.00 -13.91
CA VAL A 70 -4.67 5.18 -15.13
C VAL A 70 -3.23 4.89 -15.53
N ALA A 71 -2.34 5.88 -15.51
CA ALA A 71 -0.93 5.66 -15.84
C ALA A 71 -0.26 4.65 -14.88
N GLN A 72 -0.59 4.71 -13.58
CA GLN A 72 -0.12 3.72 -12.61
C GLN A 72 -0.69 2.32 -12.87
N ALA A 73 -1.99 2.23 -13.22
CA ALA A 73 -2.63 0.97 -13.56
C ALA A 73 -2.02 0.36 -14.84
N GLU A 74 -1.73 1.16 -15.86
CA GLU A 74 -1.03 0.72 -17.07
C GLU A 74 0.40 0.23 -16.77
N ALA A 75 1.15 0.96 -15.94
CA ALA A 75 2.48 0.53 -15.51
C ALA A 75 2.42 -0.83 -14.78
N ARG A 76 1.47 -0.99 -13.86
CA ARG A 76 1.23 -2.26 -13.16
C ARG A 76 0.84 -3.38 -14.13
N LYS A 77 -0.03 -3.10 -15.10
CA LYS A 77 -0.41 -4.07 -16.15
C LYS A 77 0.82 -4.58 -16.90
N ALA A 78 1.71 -3.66 -17.29
CA ALA A 78 2.96 -4.01 -17.97
C ALA A 78 3.88 -4.87 -17.09
N GLU A 79 4.02 -4.53 -15.80
CA GLU A 79 4.80 -5.33 -14.84
C GLU A 79 4.25 -6.75 -14.68
N LEU A 80 2.93 -6.89 -14.50
CA LEU A 80 2.29 -8.20 -14.33
C LEU A 80 2.40 -9.07 -15.60
N LEU A 81 2.31 -8.45 -16.79
CA LEU A 81 2.51 -9.14 -18.06
C LEU A 81 3.98 -9.57 -18.23
N ALA A 82 4.93 -8.71 -17.90
CA ALA A 82 6.35 -9.03 -17.95
C ALA A 82 6.70 -10.17 -16.98
N GLU A 83 6.12 -10.17 -15.78
CA GLU A 83 6.24 -11.26 -14.84
C GLU A 83 5.66 -12.56 -15.41
N ALA A 84 4.44 -12.52 -15.94
CA ALA A 84 3.83 -13.72 -16.54
C ALA A 84 4.69 -14.29 -17.67
N GLU A 85 5.20 -13.44 -18.56
CA GLU A 85 6.08 -13.85 -19.65
C GLU A 85 7.38 -14.50 -19.14
N SER A 86 7.93 -13.99 -18.03
CA SER A 86 9.13 -14.57 -17.42
C SER A 86 8.94 -16.01 -16.94
N VAL A 87 7.71 -16.39 -16.58
CA VAL A 87 7.33 -17.75 -16.18
C VAL A 87 6.90 -18.59 -17.39
N ILE A 88 6.14 -18.02 -18.32
CA ILE A 88 5.64 -18.69 -19.53
C ILE A 88 6.81 -19.12 -20.43
N ALA A 89 7.79 -18.24 -20.67
CA ALA A 89 8.86 -18.48 -21.63
C ALA A 89 9.66 -19.79 -21.39
N PRO A 90 10.14 -20.14 -20.17
CA PRO A 90 10.77 -21.44 -19.93
C PRO A 90 9.80 -22.63 -20.06
N LEU A 91 8.57 -22.52 -19.56
CA LEU A 91 7.58 -23.61 -19.59
C LEU A 91 7.15 -23.94 -21.03
N ALA A 92 6.86 -22.92 -21.84
CA ALA A 92 6.54 -23.07 -23.25
C ALA A 92 7.69 -23.73 -24.03
N ARG A 93 8.94 -23.44 -23.66
CA ARG A 93 10.13 -24.12 -24.23
C ARG A 93 10.19 -25.59 -23.83
N ALA A 94 9.91 -25.95 -22.57
CA ALA A 94 9.87 -27.34 -22.12
C ALA A 94 8.80 -28.16 -22.87
N VAL A 95 7.60 -27.57 -23.06
CA VAL A 95 6.52 -28.18 -23.85
C VAL A 95 6.93 -28.36 -25.31
N LYS A 96 7.51 -27.31 -25.94
CA LYS A 96 8.01 -27.37 -27.31
C LYS A 96 9.07 -28.46 -27.51
N LEU A 97 9.96 -28.64 -26.52
CA LEU A 97 11.00 -29.67 -26.53
C LEU A 97 10.47 -31.06 -26.16
N LYS A 98 9.19 -31.18 -25.78
CA LYS A 98 8.53 -32.42 -25.34
C LYS A 98 9.19 -33.04 -24.09
N ILE A 99 9.70 -32.19 -23.21
CA ILE A 99 10.34 -32.59 -21.94
C ILE A 99 9.59 -32.06 -20.71
N ALA A 100 8.47 -31.35 -20.92
CA ALA A 100 7.67 -30.80 -19.83
C ALA A 100 7.02 -31.90 -18.98
N THR A 101 6.96 -31.70 -17.67
CA THR A 101 6.15 -32.50 -16.76
C THR A 101 4.67 -32.09 -16.81
N ASP A 102 3.78 -32.94 -16.29
CA ASP A 102 2.35 -32.62 -16.16
C ASP A 102 2.11 -31.38 -15.28
N GLU A 103 2.98 -31.14 -14.29
CA GLU A 103 2.93 -29.95 -13.43
C GLU A 103 3.34 -28.69 -14.21
N GLU A 104 4.42 -28.76 -15.00
CA GLU A 104 4.86 -27.66 -15.87
C GLU A 104 3.80 -27.29 -16.91
N ILE A 105 3.07 -28.27 -17.46
CA ILE A 105 1.95 -28.03 -18.39
C ILE A 105 0.80 -27.29 -17.69
N LYS A 106 0.34 -27.78 -16.53
CA LYS A 106 -0.73 -27.10 -15.75
C LYS A 106 -0.33 -25.68 -15.36
N ARG A 107 0.94 -25.49 -14.98
CA ARG A 107 1.47 -24.19 -14.64
C ARG A 107 1.49 -23.27 -15.86
N LEU A 108 1.90 -23.76 -17.03
CA LEU A 108 1.87 -23.00 -18.27
C LEU A 108 0.45 -22.50 -18.57
N GLU A 109 -0.54 -23.41 -18.55
CA GLU A 109 -1.95 -23.06 -18.81
C GLU A 109 -2.48 -21.99 -17.85
N ALA A 110 -2.17 -22.12 -16.55
CA ALA A 110 -2.61 -21.16 -15.54
C ALA A 110 -1.99 -19.77 -15.76
N TRP A 111 -0.70 -19.71 -16.12
CA TRP A 111 0.01 -18.44 -16.36
C TRP A 111 -0.39 -17.79 -17.69
N GLU A 112 -0.65 -18.57 -18.73
CA GLU A 112 -1.20 -18.05 -20.00
C GLU A 112 -2.62 -17.50 -19.81
N LEU A 113 -3.47 -18.19 -19.06
CA LEU A 113 -4.81 -17.68 -18.73
C LEU A 113 -4.71 -16.36 -17.94
N TYR A 114 -3.84 -16.33 -16.92
CA TYR A 114 -3.60 -15.14 -16.12
C TYR A 114 -3.10 -13.96 -16.97
N SER A 115 -2.12 -14.16 -17.86
CA SER A 115 -1.60 -13.08 -18.71
C SER A 115 -2.68 -12.49 -19.62
N VAL A 116 -3.55 -13.35 -20.17
CA VAL A 116 -4.70 -12.92 -20.97
C VAL A 116 -5.71 -12.14 -20.12
N MET A 117 -5.99 -12.58 -18.89
CA MET A 117 -6.90 -11.86 -17.97
C MET A 117 -6.32 -10.49 -17.58
N VAL A 118 -5.04 -10.42 -17.23
CA VAL A 118 -4.33 -9.15 -16.95
C VAL A 118 -4.42 -8.22 -18.15
N ASN A 119 -4.16 -8.72 -19.37
CA ASN A 119 -4.22 -7.90 -20.58
C ASN A 119 -5.63 -7.32 -20.84
N ARG A 120 -6.68 -7.97 -20.35
CA ARG A 120 -8.07 -7.51 -20.49
C ARG A 120 -8.54 -6.54 -19.41
N VAL A 121 -7.75 -6.29 -18.37
CA VAL A 121 -8.10 -5.35 -17.30
C VAL A 121 -8.28 -3.94 -17.87
N ASP A 122 -9.40 -3.30 -17.51
CA ASP A 122 -9.66 -1.88 -17.74
C ASP A 122 -8.87 -1.05 -16.71
N THR A 123 -7.91 -0.27 -17.17
CA THR A 123 -7.02 0.51 -16.32
C THR A 123 -7.65 1.78 -15.75
N ALA A 124 -8.83 2.17 -16.26
CA ALA A 124 -9.64 3.23 -15.65
C ALA A 124 -10.37 2.76 -14.39
N ASN A 125 -10.64 1.45 -14.27
CA ASN A 125 -11.27 0.84 -13.10
C ASN A 125 -10.77 -0.61 -12.94
N PRO A 126 -9.52 -0.79 -12.46
CA PRO A 126 -8.86 -2.07 -12.53
C PRO A 126 -9.38 -3.08 -11.50
N ASP A 127 -9.76 -4.26 -12.01
CA ASP A 127 -10.00 -5.47 -11.22
C ASP A 127 -8.94 -6.51 -11.60
N TRP A 128 -7.92 -6.66 -10.76
CA TRP A 128 -6.75 -7.47 -11.08
C TRP A 128 -7.03 -8.95 -10.81
N PRO A 129 -6.77 -9.85 -11.77
CA PRO A 129 -6.93 -11.29 -11.54
C PRO A 129 -5.97 -11.78 -10.46
N GLU A 130 -6.37 -12.85 -9.76
CA GLU A 130 -5.50 -13.51 -8.79
C GLU A 130 -4.34 -14.22 -9.50
N LYS A 131 -3.16 -14.11 -8.90
CA LYS A 131 -1.94 -14.70 -9.43
C LYS A 131 -1.95 -16.22 -9.27
N PRO A 132 -1.56 -16.99 -10.29
CA PRO A 132 -1.44 -18.44 -10.17
C PRO A 132 -0.41 -18.85 -9.11
N ALA A 133 -0.66 -19.99 -8.44
CA ALA A 133 0.29 -20.56 -7.49
C ALA A 133 1.59 -21.00 -8.20
N GLN A 134 2.72 -20.88 -7.50
CA GLN A 134 4.06 -21.16 -8.01
C GLN A 134 4.45 -22.64 -7.97
N ILE A 135 3.50 -23.55 -7.71
CA ILE A 135 3.72 -24.98 -7.40
C ILE A 135 4.69 -25.62 -8.40
#